data_AF-T1AZE2-F1
#
_entry.id   AF-T1AZE2-F1
#
_cell.length_a   1.000
_cell.length_b   1.000
_cell.length_c   1.000
_cell.angle_alpha   90.00
_cell.angle_beta   90.00
_cell.angle_gamma   90.00
#
_symmetry.space_group_name_H-M   'P 1'
#
loop_
_entity.id
_entity.type
_entity.pdbx_description
1 polymer ?
#
loop_
_entity_poly.entity_id
_entity_poly.type
_entity_poly.pdbx_seq_one_letter_code
_entity_poly.pdbx_strand_id
1 'polypeptide(L)'
;MKRTRRGALLGLGLLVLLGVGLWQWPATALSPWVHAESGGRVRLTNEVGTLWHGSAELALVNDQTEGDWPGRIEWRINPQWTGLGWILTNATERAGVLVQGRWHGGVWDLRPGQGYFPAQLLEGLGMPFTTLHPGGMVHVQWGAAQWQGGELTHPWTGECLLE
;
A
#
# COMPACT_ATOMS: atom_id res chain seq x y z
N MET A 1 3.32 42.25 -28.18
CA MET A 1 2.48 41.03 -28.04
C MET A 1 3.16 39.70 -28.39
N LYS A 2 4.34 39.64 -29.05
CA LYS A 2 5.00 38.36 -29.40
C LYS A 2 5.84 37.70 -28.28
N ARG A 3 6.35 38.48 -27.31
CA ARG A 3 7.17 37.97 -26.17
C ARG A 3 6.35 37.18 -25.14
N THR A 4 5.13 37.63 -24.83
CA THR A 4 4.24 36.98 -23.86
C THR A 4 3.75 35.59 -24.30
N ARG A 5 3.56 35.36 -25.61
CA ARG A 5 3.18 34.05 -26.13
C ARG A 5 4.29 33.00 -26.02
N ARG A 6 5.55 33.40 -26.17
CA ARG A 6 6.69 32.47 -26.02
C ARG A 6 6.90 32.06 -24.56
N GLY A 7 6.76 32.99 -23.61
CA GLY A 7 6.80 32.67 -22.18
C GLY A 7 5.66 31.74 -21.75
N ALA A 8 4.45 31.97 -22.27
CA ALA A 8 3.30 31.09 -22.01
C ALA A 8 3.48 29.68 -22.59
N LEU A 9 4.02 29.54 -23.80
CA LEU A 9 4.31 28.24 -24.41
C LEU A 9 5.42 27.48 -23.68
N LEU A 10 6.46 28.17 -23.23
CA LEU A 10 7.53 27.57 -22.43
C LEU A 10 7.04 27.13 -21.04
N GLY A 11 6.22 27.96 -20.38
CA GLY A 11 5.59 27.60 -19.11
C GLY A 11 4.65 26.40 -19.24
N LEU A 12 3.86 26.35 -20.31
CA LEU A 12 2.99 25.21 -20.60
C LEU A 12 3.82 23.94 -20.88
N GLY A 13 4.90 24.04 -21.64
CA GLY A 13 5.80 22.91 -21.91
C GLY A 13 6.42 22.36 -20.63
N LEU A 14 6.87 23.24 -19.73
CA LEU A 14 7.42 22.82 -18.43
C LEU A 14 6.36 22.13 -17.56
N LEU A 15 5.14 22.67 -17.50
CA LEU A 15 4.03 22.05 -16.76
C LEU A 15 3.68 20.66 -17.28
N VAL A 16 3.65 20.49 -18.61
CA VAL A 16 3.40 19.17 -19.23
C VAL A 16 4.53 18.20 -18.89
N LEU A 17 5.79 18.62 -18.98
CA LEU A 17 6.94 17.77 -18.64
C LEU A 17 6.91 17.34 -17.18
N LEU A 18 6.60 18.25 -16.26
CA LEU A 18 6.45 17.93 -14.84
C LEU A 18 5.26 16.98 -14.60
N GLY A 19 4.13 17.22 -15.26
CA GLY A 19 2.96 16.36 -15.17
C GLY A 19 3.26 14.94 -15.66
N VAL A 20 3.95 14.79 -16.79
CA VAL A 20 4.36 13.49 -17.33
C VAL A 20 5.40 12.83 -16.42
N GLY A 21 6.37 13.59 -15.90
CA GLY A 21 7.37 13.07 -14.97
C GLY A 21 6.73 12.52 -13.69
N LEU A 22 5.73 13.23 -13.15
CA LEU A 22 4.97 12.77 -11.99
C LEU A 22 4.09 11.56 -12.31
N TRP A 23 3.49 11.53 -13.50
CA TRP A 23 2.70 10.40 -13.95
C TRP A 23 3.54 9.13 -14.16
N GLN A 24 4.78 9.28 -14.61
CA GLN A 24 5.70 8.18 -14.91
C GLN A 24 6.72 7.94 -13.78
N TRP A 25 6.45 8.46 -12.58
CA TRP A 25 7.36 8.30 -11.45
C TRP A 25 7.52 6.81 -11.12
N PRO A 26 8.76 6.28 -10.98
CA PRO A 26 8.99 4.85 -10.80
C PRO A 26 8.40 4.29 -9.51
N ALA A 27 7.99 3.02 -9.54
CA ALA A 27 7.48 2.27 -8.38
C ALA A 27 8.46 2.24 -7.19
N THR A 28 9.78 2.23 -7.46
CA THR A 28 10.85 2.24 -6.45
C THR A 28 10.82 3.47 -5.53
N ALA A 29 10.10 4.52 -5.91
CA ALA A 29 9.92 5.69 -5.06
C ALA A 29 8.99 5.44 -3.86
N LEU A 30 8.19 4.36 -3.89
CA LEU A 30 7.35 3.97 -2.74
C LEU A 30 8.15 3.36 -1.60
N SER A 31 9.25 2.67 -1.89
CA SER A 31 9.99 1.86 -0.93
C SER A 31 10.50 2.67 0.27
N PRO A 32 11.11 3.87 0.11
CA PRO A 32 11.53 4.69 1.23
C PRO A 32 10.35 5.19 2.08
N TRP A 33 9.21 5.49 1.44
CA TRP A 33 8.01 5.96 2.13
C TRP A 33 7.37 4.85 2.96
N VAL A 34 7.22 3.65 2.37
CA VAL A 34 6.71 2.46 3.06
C VAL A 34 7.63 2.06 4.21
N HIS A 35 8.95 2.10 3.99
CA HIS A 35 9.92 1.79 5.04
C HIS A 35 9.86 2.79 6.19
N ALA A 36 9.72 4.09 5.92
CA ALA A 36 9.61 5.11 6.97
C ALA A 36 8.30 4.99 7.76
N GLU A 37 7.16 4.85 7.06
CA GLU A 37 5.83 4.80 7.68
C GLU A 37 5.61 3.51 8.48
N SER A 38 6.18 2.39 8.02
CA SER A 38 6.15 1.12 8.76
C SER A 38 7.14 1.05 9.92
N GLY A 39 7.93 2.10 10.15
CA GLY A 39 9.00 2.08 11.16
C GLY A 39 10.10 1.06 10.85
N GLY A 40 10.36 0.79 9.57
CA GLY A 40 11.37 -0.17 9.10
C GLY A 40 10.93 -1.63 9.07
N ARG A 41 9.65 -1.92 9.36
CA ARG A 41 9.13 -3.29 9.45
C ARG A 41 8.67 -3.88 8.12
N VAL A 42 8.42 -3.02 7.12
CA VAL A 42 7.98 -3.44 5.80
C VAL A 42 8.97 -2.94 4.77
N ARG A 43 9.47 -3.87 3.95
CA ARG A 43 10.33 -3.57 2.81
C ARG A 43 9.66 -4.04 1.54
N LEU A 44 9.65 -3.16 0.55
CA LEU A 44 9.33 -3.53 -0.83
C LEU A 44 10.62 -3.94 -1.53
N THR A 45 10.54 -5.01 -2.31
CA THR A 45 11.63 -5.52 -3.15
C THR A 45 11.09 -5.84 -4.54
N ASN A 46 11.97 -5.90 -5.53
CA ASN A 46 11.61 -6.26 -6.91
C ASN A 46 10.42 -5.43 -7.48
N GLU A 47 10.45 -4.12 -7.25
CA GLU A 47 9.38 -3.21 -7.66
C GLU A 47 9.36 -3.01 -9.17
N VAL A 48 8.18 -3.17 -9.76
CA VAL A 48 7.94 -3.00 -11.20
C VAL A 48 6.77 -2.07 -11.41
N GLY A 49 6.91 -1.14 -12.36
CA GLY A 49 5.85 -0.21 -12.77
C GLY A 49 6.07 1.21 -12.28
N THR A 50 4.97 1.93 -12.04
CA THR A 50 4.97 3.32 -11.59
C THR A 50 4.43 3.44 -10.17
N LEU A 51 4.59 4.64 -9.60
CA LEU A 51 3.95 5.05 -8.35
C LEU A 51 2.44 4.78 -8.36
N TRP A 52 1.79 4.94 -9.52
CA TRP A 52 0.34 4.80 -9.67
C TRP A 52 -0.10 3.36 -9.94
N HIS A 53 0.65 2.64 -10.77
CA HIS A 53 0.33 1.25 -11.10
C HIS A 53 1.62 0.45 -11.10
N GLY A 54 1.75 -0.40 -10.10
CA GLY A 54 2.95 -1.18 -9.92
C GLY A 54 2.71 -2.37 -9.03
N SER A 55 3.81 -3.01 -8.70
CA SER A 55 3.80 -4.31 -8.06
C SER A 55 5.18 -4.62 -7.49
N ALA A 56 5.22 -5.30 -6.36
CA ALA A 56 6.46 -5.57 -5.63
C ALA A 56 6.31 -6.84 -4.80
N GLU A 57 7.43 -7.45 -4.46
CA GLU A 57 7.50 -8.42 -3.38
C GLU A 57 7.60 -7.69 -2.05
N LEU A 58 7.03 -8.28 -1.00
CA LEU A 58 6.97 -7.69 0.32
C LEU A 58 7.77 -8.56 1.28
N ALA A 59 8.69 -7.95 2.00
CA ALA A 59 9.44 -8.58 3.07
C ALA A 59 9.06 -7.91 4.39
N LEU A 60 8.73 -8.72 5.39
CA LEU A 60 8.54 -8.30 6.77
C LEU A 60 9.90 -8.36 7.46
N VAL A 61 10.36 -7.21 7.93
CA VAL A 61 11.67 -7.06 8.57
C VAL A 61 11.47 -6.88 10.06
N ASN A 62 12.19 -7.68 10.85
CA ASN A 62 12.30 -7.54 12.29
C ASN A 62 13.78 -7.57 12.69
N ASP A 63 14.10 -7.20 13.93
CA ASP A 63 15.48 -7.11 14.43
C ASP A 63 16.24 -8.44 14.37
N GLN A 64 15.52 -9.57 14.25
CA GLN A 64 16.08 -10.92 14.30
C GLN A 64 15.78 -11.75 13.05
N THR A 65 14.75 -11.40 12.28
CA THR A 65 14.22 -12.21 11.18
C THR A 65 13.72 -11.35 10.04
N GLU A 66 14.01 -11.77 8.81
CA GLU A 66 13.38 -11.25 7.59
C GLU A 66 12.48 -12.37 7.06
N GLY A 67 11.18 -12.11 7.01
CA GLY A 67 10.16 -13.05 6.56
C GLY A 67 9.56 -12.59 5.25
N ASP A 68 9.67 -13.42 4.21
CA ASP A 68 9.09 -13.10 2.90
C ASP A 68 7.57 -13.30 2.92
N TRP A 69 6.85 -12.31 2.43
CA TRP A 69 5.41 -12.42 2.19
C TRP A 69 5.16 -13.22 0.90
N PRO A 70 4.20 -14.17 0.90
CA PRO A 70 3.95 -15.01 -0.25
C PRO A 70 3.44 -14.20 -1.44
N GLY A 71 4.14 -14.37 -2.55
CA GLY A 71 3.82 -13.77 -3.83
C GLY A 71 3.93 -12.25 -3.86
N ARG A 72 3.33 -11.67 -4.89
CA ARG A 72 3.54 -10.27 -5.24
C ARG A 72 2.32 -9.45 -4.89
N ILE A 73 2.55 -8.31 -4.26
CA ILE A 73 1.52 -7.30 -4.10
C ILE A 73 1.43 -6.48 -5.38
N GLU A 74 0.23 -6.14 -5.79
CA GLU A 74 -0.05 -5.22 -6.89
C GLU A 74 -0.88 -4.07 -6.36
N TRP A 75 -0.53 -2.84 -6.76
CA TRP A 75 -1.27 -1.65 -6.39
C TRP A 75 -1.75 -0.87 -7.61
N ARG A 76 -2.88 -0.21 -7.41
CA ARG A 76 -3.48 0.73 -8.35
C ARG A 76 -3.94 1.95 -7.58
N ILE A 77 -3.31 3.08 -7.81
CA ILE A 77 -3.64 4.38 -7.25
C ILE A 77 -4.21 5.23 -8.40
N ASN A 78 -5.47 5.60 -8.26
CA ASN A 78 -6.22 6.34 -9.26
C ASN A 78 -6.49 7.75 -8.71
N PRO A 79 -5.71 8.77 -9.14
CA PRO A 79 -6.00 10.15 -8.80
C PRO A 79 -7.29 10.59 -9.51
N GLN A 80 -8.16 11.25 -8.75
CA GLN A 80 -9.47 11.72 -9.19
C GLN A 80 -9.68 13.16 -8.70
N TRP A 81 -10.56 13.91 -9.35
CA TRP A 81 -10.80 15.32 -9.01
C TRP A 81 -11.22 15.53 -7.55
N THR A 82 -11.90 14.55 -6.97
CA THR A 82 -12.42 14.60 -5.60
C THR A 82 -11.52 13.86 -4.60
N GLY A 83 -10.35 13.35 -4.99
CA GLY A 83 -9.48 12.60 -4.08
C GLY A 83 -8.54 11.58 -4.74
N LEU A 84 -8.19 10.54 -4.00
CA LEU A 84 -7.27 9.48 -4.44
C LEU A 84 -7.88 8.12 -4.12
N GLY A 85 -8.29 7.36 -5.13
CA GLY A 85 -8.71 5.97 -4.93
C GLY A 85 -7.50 5.05 -4.96
N TRP A 86 -7.49 4.01 -4.14
CA TRP A 86 -6.41 3.02 -4.18
C TRP A 86 -6.94 1.61 -3.95
N ILE A 87 -6.28 0.66 -4.60
CA ILE A 87 -6.53 -0.77 -4.47
C ILE A 87 -5.17 -1.44 -4.34
N LEU A 88 -5.04 -2.32 -3.35
CA LEU A 88 -3.91 -3.21 -3.15
C LEU A 88 -4.45 -4.64 -3.21
N THR A 89 -3.80 -5.49 -3.98
CA THR A 89 -4.14 -6.90 -4.09
C THR A 89 -2.90 -7.76 -3.91
N ASN A 90 -3.07 -8.91 -3.28
CA ASN A 90 -2.15 -10.02 -3.36
C ASN A 90 -3.02 -11.24 -3.61
N ALA A 91 -2.68 -12.04 -4.62
CA ALA A 91 -3.40 -13.25 -4.92
C ALA A 91 -2.39 -14.34 -5.25
N THR A 92 -2.29 -15.30 -4.35
CA THR A 92 -1.51 -16.52 -4.52
C THR A 92 -2.39 -17.72 -4.19
N GLU A 93 -1.90 -18.92 -4.49
CA GLU A 93 -2.61 -20.15 -4.13
C GLU A 93 -2.79 -20.33 -2.61
N ARG A 94 -1.90 -19.74 -1.80
CA ARG A 94 -1.84 -19.95 -0.35
C ARG A 94 -2.10 -18.69 0.48
N ALA A 95 -2.30 -17.56 -0.16
CA ALA A 95 -2.53 -16.28 0.49
C ALA A 95 -3.26 -15.33 -0.47
N GLY A 96 -4.18 -14.53 0.04
CA GLY A 96 -4.86 -13.54 -0.78
C GLY A 96 -5.52 -12.45 0.02
N VAL A 97 -5.42 -11.22 -0.47
CA VAL A 97 -6.05 -10.05 0.13
C VAL A 97 -6.38 -9.02 -0.92
N LEU A 98 -7.54 -8.37 -0.75
CA LEU A 98 -7.95 -7.22 -1.52
C LEU A 98 -8.26 -6.08 -0.56
N VAL A 99 -7.41 -5.06 -0.55
CA VAL A 99 -7.58 -3.86 0.26
C VAL A 99 -7.93 -2.72 -0.66
N GLN A 100 -9.00 -1.99 -0.33
CA GLN A 100 -9.44 -0.86 -1.13
C GLN A 100 -9.73 0.32 -0.22
N GLY A 101 -9.38 1.50 -0.70
CA GLY A 101 -9.67 2.72 0.03
C GLY A 101 -9.75 3.93 -0.86
N ARG A 102 -10.06 5.06 -0.22
CA ARG A 102 -10.09 6.35 -0.88
C ARG A 102 -9.70 7.43 0.08
N TRP A 103 -8.84 8.33 -0.36
CA TRP A 103 -8.63 9.60 0.31
C TRP A 103 -9.50 10.67 -0.34
N HIS A 104 -10.21 11.48 0.45
CA HIS A 104 -10.98 12.63 -0.02
C HIS A 104 -11.13 13.67 1.10
N GLY A 105 -10.93 14.95 0.80
CA GLY A 105 -11.18 16.03 1.77
C GLY A 105 -10.42 15.91 3.10
N GLY A 106 -9.25 15.27 3.12
CA GLY A 106 -8.48 15.02 4.35
C GLY A 106 -8.90 13.79 5.15
N VAL A 107 -9.86 13.01 4.64
CA VAL A 107 -10.33 11.75 5.22
C VAL A 107 -9.77 10.57 4.42
N TRP A 108 -9.19 9.60 5.12
CA TRP A 108 -8.83 8.30 4.57
C TRP A 108 -9.94 7.30 4.87
N ASP A 109 -10.56 6.74 3.83
CA ASP A 109 -11.53 5.66 3.94
C ASP A 109 -10.87 4.32 3.59
N LEU A 110 -11.10 3.31 4.42
CA LEU A 110 -10.84 1.90 4.12
C LEU A 110 -12.18 1.18 3.95
N ARG A 111 -12.31 0.44 2.85
CA ARG A 111 -13.48 -0.40 2.59
C ARG A 111 -13.42 -1.69 3.40
N PRO A 112 -14.58 -2.24 3.80
CA PRO A 112 -14.64 -3.59 4.36
C PRO A 112 -13.99 -4.59 3.40
N GLY A 113 -13.38 -5.63 3.96
CA GLY A 113 -12.70 -6.63 3.18
C GLY A 113 -12.30 -7.84 4.01
N GLN A 114 -11.63 -8.76 3.34
CA GLN A 114 -11.11 -9.97 3.96
C GLN A 114 -9.79 -10.39 3.32
N GLY A 115 -9.02 -11.17 4.05
CA GLY A 115 -7.78 -11.77 3.57
C GLY A 115 -7.52 -13.08 4.27
N TYR A 116 -6.82 -13.97 3.57
CA TYR A 116 -6.41 -15.27 4.07
C TYR A 116 -4.90 -15.42 3.89
N PHE A 117 -4.20 -15.88 4.92
CA PHE A 117 -2.75 -15.95 4.92
C PHE A 117 -2.26 -17.18 5.71
N PRO A 118 -1.08 -17.74 5.39
CA PRO A 118 -0.45 -18.74 6.23
C PRO A 118 -0.14 -18.17 7.61
N ALA A 119 -0.49 -18.90 8.66
CA ALA A 119 -0.27 -18.43 10.04
C ALA A 119 1.22 -18.20 10.35
N GLN A 120 2.12 -18.86 9.63
CA GLN A 120 3.57 -18.68 9.74
C GLN A 120 4.01 -17.24 9.45
N LEU A 121 3.23 -16.44 8.71
CA LEU A 121 3.55 -15.03 8.50
C LEU A 121 3.46 -14.21 9.79
N LEU A 122 2.71 -14.68 10.79
CA LEU A 122 2.68 -14.05 12.10
C LEU A 122 4.05 -14.10 12.79
N GLU A 123 4.92 -15.06 12.46
CA GLU A 123 6.28 -15.12 13.01
C GLU A 123 7.11 -13.88 12.65
N GLY A 124 6.83 -13.27 11.48
CA GLY A 124 7.42 -12.00 11.06
C GLY A 124 7.04 -10.81 11.96
N LEU A 125 5.94 -10.92 12.72
CA LEU A 125 5.55 -9.92 13.71
C LEU A 125 6.39 -10.00 15.01
N GLY A 126 7.16 -11.08 15.19
CA GLY A 126 7.98 -11.32 16.37
C GLY A 126 7.27 -12.10 17.48
N MET A 127 7.77 -11.98 18.71
CA MET A 127 7.14 -12.62 19.88
C MET A 127 5.70 -12.09 20.08
N PRO A 128 4.73 -12.94 20.44
CA PRO A 128 4.87 -14.35 20.85
C PRO A 128 4.90 -15.36 19.69
N PHE A 129 4.64 -14.94 18.46
CA PHE A 129 4.42 -15.83 17.33
C PHE A 129 5.69 -16.60 16.93
N THR A 130 6.86 -15.96 17.01
CA THR A 130 8.16 -16.63 16.80
C THR A 130 8.41 -17.76 17.82
N THR A 131 7.74 -17.76 18.97
CA THR A 131 7.85 -18.87 19.95
C THR A 131 6.78 -19.93 19.70
N LEU A 132 5.56 -19.50 19.36
CA LEU A 132 4.41 -20.38 19.17
C LEU A 132 4.45 -21.16 17.85
N HIS A 133 5.16 -20.67 16.84
CA HIS A 133 5.23 -21.24 15.49
C HIS A 133 3.84 -21.66 14.96
N PRO A 134 2.88 -20.71 14.88
CA PRO A 134 1.50 -21.03 14.54
C PRO A 134 1.41 -21.65 13.14
N GLY A 135 0.80 -22.82 13.06
CA GLY A 135 0.47 -23.50 11.82
C GLY A 135 -0.92 -23.12 11.31
N GLY A 136 -1.25 -23.57 10.10
CA GLY A 136 -2.59 -23.40 9.53
C GLY A 136 -2.78 -22.09 8.77
N MET A 137 -4.03 -21.63 8.70
CA MET A 137 -4.44 -20.46 7.95
C MET A 137 -5.08 -19.42 8.87
N VAL A 138 -4.74 -18.16 8.64
CA VAL A 138 -5.34 -17.00 9.30
C VAL A 138 -6.32 -16.36 8.32
N HIS A 139 -7.59 -16.32 8.70
CA HIS A 139 -8.61 -15.56 7.99
C HIS A 139 -8.90 -14.27 8.76
N VAL A 140 -8.65 -13.14 8.12
CA VAL A 140 -8.89 -11.81 8.66
C VAL A 140 -10.04 -11.18 7.90
N GLN A 141 -11.02 -10.67 8.63
CA GLN A 141 -12.08 -9.82 8.09
C GLN A 141 -12.02 -8.47 8.78
N TRP A 142 -12.35 -7.40 8.04
CA TRP A 142 -12.43 -6.06 8.58
C TRP A 142 -13.61 -5.29 8.02
N GLY A 143 -14.16 -4.41 8.85
CA GLY A 143 -15.22 -3.47 8.50
C GLY A 143 -14.69 -2.21 7.84
N ALA A 144 -15.60 -1.27 7.58
CA ALA A 144 -15.22 0.05 7.10
C ALA A 144 -14.50 0.81 8.22
N ALA A 145 -13.42 1.49 7.87
CA ALA A 145 -12.68 2.35 8.80
C ALA A 145 -12.41 3.70 8.14
N GLN A 146 -12.37 4.75 8.96
CA GLN A 146 -12.06 6.09 8.50
C GLN A 146 -11.05 6.74 9.44
N TRP A 147 -10.10 7.47 8.87
CA TRP A 147 -9.15 8.28 9.61
C TRP A 147 -9.19 9.72 9.12
N GLN A 148 -9.16 10.65 10.07
CA GLN A 148 -9.04 12.08 9.79
C GLN A 148 -7.99 12.67 10.72
N GLY A 149 -6.97 13.32 10.18
CA GLY A 149 -5.88 13.89 11.00
C GLY A 149 -5.08 12.86 11.81
N GLY A 150 -5.06 11.59 11.38
CA GLY A 150 -4.39 10.48 12.09
C GLY A 150 -5.25 9.80 13.16
N GLU A 151 -6.43 10.33 13.47
CA GLU A 151 -7.36 9.72 14.42
C GLU A 151 -8.35 8.81 13.71
N LEU A 152 -8.54 7.61 14.26
CA LEU A 152 -9.55 6.65 13.81
C LEU A 152 -10.94 7.15 14.25
N THR A 153 -11.74 7.60 13.29
CA THR A 153 -13.07 8.19 13.54
C THR A 153 -14.18 7.15 13.54
N HIS A 154 -13.96 6.01 12.88
CA HIS A 154 -14.84 4.84 12.94
C HIS A 154 -14.04 3.61 13.40
N PRO A 155 -14.41 2.98 14.54
CA PRO A 155 -13.64 1.89 15.11
C PRO A 155 -13.57 0.71 14.14
N TRP A 156 -12.36 0.20 13.94
CA TRP A 156 -12.11 -1.00 13.17
C TRP A 156 -12.80 -2.18 13.84
N THR A 157 -13.76 -2.79 13.15
CA THR A 157 -14.35 -4.09 13.53
C THR A 157 -13.67 -5.15 12.70
N GLY A 158 -12.92 -6.05 13.31
CA GLY A 158 -12.31 -7.15 12.60
C GLY A 158 -12.36 -8.45 13.38
N GLU A 159 -12.49 -9.53 12.63
CA GLU A 159 -12.44 -10.90 13.13
C GLU A 159 -11.18 -11.56 12.58
N CYS A 160 -10.46 -12.27 13.43
CA CYS A 160 -9.28 -13.03 13.06
C CYS A 160 -9.51 -14.46 13.53
N LEU A 161 -9.67 -15.38 12.57
CA LEU A 161 -9.87 -16.80 12.81
C LEU A 161 -8.61 -17.55 12.40
N LEU A 162 -8.12 -18.39 13.29
CA LEU A 162 -7.01 -19.33 13.02
C LEU A 162 -7.63 -20.71 12.81
N GLU A 163 -7.45 -21.28 11.61
CA GLU A 163 -7.90 -22.63 11.24
C GLU A 163 -6.78 -23.67 11.32
#